data_AF-A0A831TPH8-F1
#
_entry.id   AF-A0A831TPH8-F1
#
_cell.length_a   1.000
_cell.length_b   1.000
_cell.length_c   1.000
_cell.angle_alpha   90.00
_cell.angle_beta   90.00
_cell.angle_gamma   90.00
#
_symmetry.space_group_name_H-M   'P 1'
#
loop_
_entity.id
_entity.type
_entity.pdbx_description
1 polymer ?
#
loop_
_entity_poly.entity_id
_entity_poly.type
_entity_poly.pdbx_seq_one_letter_code
_entity_poly.pdbx_strand_id
1 'polypeptide(L)'
;TCREVRELVGETVTAVAVKRGLGRYSAAHLAAREARERIEAGVVHALRERHRWPAPLSFAPPVTFEVELRNPDQAAPFYGRAGVEVIDARRVRATGGTFWEAWDRLWYRY
;
A
#
# COMPACT_ATOMS: atom_id res chain seq x y z
N THR A 1 -4.21 -8.56 3.27
CA THR A 1 -3.54 -8.59 1.95
C THR A 1 -4.44 -9.06 0.81
N CYS A 2 -4.63 -10.35 0.47
CA CYS A 2 -5.36 -10.68 -0.78
C CYS A 2 -6.79 -10.12 -0.85
N ARG A 3 -7.53 -10.14 0.28
CA ARG A 3 -8.86 -9.53 0.39
C ARG A 3 -8.79 -8.01 0.25
N GLU A 4 -7.96 -7.37 1.06
CA GLU A 4 -7.72 -5.92 1.06
C GLU A 4 -7.30 -5.36 -0.31
N VAL A 5 -6.48 -6.09 -1.08
CA VAL A 5 -6.11 -5.67 -2.44
C VAL A 5 -7.32 -5.72 -3.39
N ARG A 6 -8.23 -6.69 -3.23
CA ARG A 6 -9.47 -6.73 -4.02
C ARG A 6 -10.44 -5.61 -3.61
N GLU A 7 -10.56 -5.33 -2.32
CA GLU A 7 -11.35 -4.22 -1.80
C GLU A 7 -10.85 -2.87 -2.30
N LEU A 8 -9.52 -2.69 -2.40
CA LEU A 8 -8.90 -1.42 -2.80
C LEU A 8 -8.82 -1.24 -4.33
N VAL A 9 -8.39 -2.27 -5.06
CA VAL A 9 -8.05 -2.17 -6.50
C VAL A 9 -9.15 -2.76 -7.39
N GLY A 10 -10.05 -3.56 -6.81
CA GLY A 10 -11.17 -4.19 -7.50
C GLY A 10 -11.06 -5.72 -7.55
N GLU A 11 -12.21 -6.39 -7.62
CA GLU A 11 -12.32 -7.86 -7.58
C GLU A 11 -11.63 -8.59 -8.74
N THR A 12 -11.37 -7.89 -9.85
CA THR A 12 -10.72 -8.48 -11.02
C THR A 12 -9.21 -8.62 -10.88
N VAL A 13 -8.60 -8.05 -9.82
CA VAL A 13 -7.19 -8.25 -9.53
C VAL A 13 -6.91 -9.72 -9.17
N THR A 14 -5.94 -10.32 -9.86
CA THR A 14 -5.50 -11.67 -9.53
C THR A 14 -4.64 -11.63 -8.26
N ALA A 15 -5.12 -12.28 -7.19
CA ALA A 15 -4.38 -12.40 -5.94
C ALA A 15 -4.27 -13.87 -5.51
N VAL A 16 -3.04 -14.32 -5.27
CA VAL A 16 -2.71 -15.70 -4.85
C VAL A 16 -2.39 -15.72 -3.36
N ALA A 17 -3.20 -16.41 -2.57
CA ALA A 17 -2.93 -16.61 -1.15
C ALA A 17 -2.05 -17.86 -0.96
N VAL A 18 -0.79 -17.64 -0.52
CA VAL A 18 0.18 -18.73 -0.24
C VAL A 18 0.37 -18.99 1.27
N LYS A 19 -0.25 -18.16 2.10
CA LYS A 19 -0.29 -18.32 3.55
C LYS A 19 -1.57 -17.70 4.11
N ARG A 20 -2.01 -18.19 5.26
CA ARG A 20 -3.09 -17.60 6.06
C ARG A 20 -2.53 -17.15 7.40
N GLY A 21 -2.58 -15.84 7.67
CA GLY A 21 -2.21 -15.30 8.98
C GLY A 21 -3.13 -15.86 10.06
N LEU A 22 -2.55 -16.30 11.17
CA LEU A 22 -3.27 -16.77 12.37
C LEU A 22 -3.14 -15.74 13.52
N GLY A 23 -2.08 -14.96 13.51
CA GLY A 23 -1.84 -13.85 14.42
C GLY A 23 -0.72 -12.96 13.90
N ARG A 24 -0.30 -11.96 14.69
CA ARG A 24 0.76 -11.02 14.32
C ARG A 24 2.09 -11.71 13.97
N TYR A 25 2.39 -12.82 14.66
CA TYR A 25 3.67 -13.52 14.56
C TYR A 25 3.52 -14.99 14.09
N SER A 26 2.35 -15.37 13.56
CA SER A 26 2.09 -16.75 13.15
C SER A 26 1.20 -16.83 11.91
N ALA A 27 1.45 -17.85 11.09
CA ALA A 27 0.68 -18.12 9.88
C ALA A 27 0.74 -19.62 9.54
N ALA A 28 -0.29 -20.11 8.87
CA ALA A 28 -0.27 -21.40 8.20
C ALA A 28 0.23 -21.19 6.76
N HIS A 29 1.32 -21.85 6.38
CA HIS A 29 1.96 -21.73 5.08
C HIS A 29 1.69 -22.95 4.21
N LEU A 30 1.63 -22.74 2.89
CA LEU A 30 1.80 -23.84 1.95
C LEU A 30 3.26 -24.30 1.92
N ALA A 31 3.50 -25.53 1.46
CA ALA A 31 4.85 -25.98 1.16
C ALA A 31 5.49 -25.09 0.09
N ALA A 32 6.80 -24.86 0.16
CA ALA A 32 7.49 -23.90 -0.71
C ALA A 32 7.30 -24.20 -2.20
N ARG A 33 7.32 -25.48 -2.58
CA ARG A 33 7.07 -25.92 -3.96
C ARG A 33 5.66 -25.54 -4.42
N GLU A 34 4.65 -25.90 -3.64
CA GLU A 34 3.24 -25.60 -3.94
C GLU A 34 2.98 -24.09 -4.01
N ALA A 35 3.58 -23.30 -3.11
CA ALA A 35 3.45 -21.85 -3.14
C ALA A 35 3.97 -21.25 -4.46
N ARG A 36 5.11 -21.74 -4.95
CA ARG A 36 5.71 -21.30 -6.23
C ARG A 36 4.81 -21.68 -7.41
N GLU A 37 4.38 -22.94 -7.47
CA GLU A 37 3.48 -23.43 -8.52
C GLU A 37 2.18 -22.60 -8.57
N ARG A 38 1.60 -22.26 -7.42
CA ARG A 38 0.40 -21.40 -7.35
C ARG A 38 0.67 -19.96 -7.79
N ILE A 39 1.83 -19.39 -7.44
CA ILE A 39 2.22 -18.04 -7.87
C ILE A 39 2.39 -18.02 -9.39
N GLU A 40 3.13 -18.98 -9.96
CA GLU A 40 3.34 -19.11 -11.40
C GLU A 40 2.01 -19.24 -12.15
N ALA A 41 1.13 -20.14 -11.69
CA ALA A 41 -0.21 -20.29 -12.26
C ALA A 41 -1.03 -19.00 -12.19
N GLY A 42 -0.96 -18.27 -11.06
CA GLY A 42 -1.64 -16.99 -10.89
C GLY A 42 -1.11 -15.90 -11.83
N VAL A 43 0.22 -15.82 -12.01
CA VAL A 43 0.84 -14.89 -12.95
C VAL A 43 0.42 -15.21 -14.39
N VAL A 44 0.48 -16.49 -14.79
CA VAL A 44 0.03 -16.94 -16.11
C VAL A 44 -1.44 -16.59 -16.34
N HIS A 45 -2.31 -16.86 -15.35
CA HIS A 45 -3.72 -16.49 -15.43
C HIS A 45 -3.92 -14.98 -15.58
N ALA A 46 -3.27 -14.18 -14.72
CA ALA A 46 -3.37 -12.73 -14.77
C ALA A 46 -2.97 -12.17 -16.16
N LEU A 47 -1.87 -12.67 -16.74
CA LEU A 47 -1.39 -12.21 -18.04
C LEU A 47 -2.31 -12.64 -19.20
N ARG A 48 -2.91 -13.83 -19.13
CA ARG A 48 -3.89 -14.29 -20.13
C ARG A 48 -5.19 -13.49 -20.07
N GLU A 49 -5.64 -13.16 -18.87
CA GLU A 49 -6.85 -12.38 -18.61
C GLU A 49 -6.59 -10.86 -18.61
N ARG A 50 -5.60 -10.37 -19.36
CA ARG A 50 -5.20 -8.94 -19.39
C ARG A 50 -6.36 -7.96 -19.65
N HIS A 51 -7.35 -8.39 -20.42
CA HIS A 51 -8.54 -7.61 -20.75
C HIS A 51 -9.46 -7.38 -19.54
N ARG A 52 -9.26 -8.14 -18.45
CA ARG A 52 -10.01 -8.03 -17.19
C ARG A 52 -9.24 -7.26 -16.12
N TRP A 53 -8.03 -6.79 -16.40
CA TRP A 53 -7.26 -6.06 -15.40
C TRP A 53 -8.05 -4.87 -14.84
N PRO A 54 -7.96 -4.63 -13.52
CA PRO A 54 -8.58 -3.44 -12.96
C PRO A 54 -7.94 -2.20 -13.57
N ALA A 55 -8.71 -1.10 -13.60
CA ALA A 55 -8.15 0.19 -13.96
C ALA A 55 -6.99 0.54 -13.01
N PRO A 56 -5.97 1.28 -13.47
CA PRO A 56 -4.92 1.77 -12.59
C PRO A 56 -5.50 2.52 -11.39
N LEU A 57 -5.08 2.16 -10.18
CA LEU A 57 -5.44 2.90 -8.98
C LEU A 57 -4.89 4.33 -9.10
N SER A 58 -5.78 5.30 -9.11
CA SER A 58 -5.46 6.72 -9.31
C SER A 58 -6.24 7.59 -8.34
N PHE A 59 -5.67 8.74 -7.99
CA PHE A 59 -6.24 9.69 -7.05
C PHE A 59 -6.36 11.04 -7.75
N ALA A 60 -7.56 11.62 -7.73
CA ALA A 60 -7.79 12.94 -8.30
C ALA A 60 -7.06 14.00 -7.46
N PRO A 61 -6.37 14.96 -8.09
CA PRO A 61 -5.73 16.04 -7.36
C PRO A 61 -6.75 17.05 -6.82
N PRO A 62 -6.46 17.71 -5.68
CA PRO A 62 -5.27 17.55 -4.84
C PRO A 62 -5.31 16.28 -4.00
N VAL A 63 -4.16 15.62 -3.83
CA VAL A 63 -4.04 14.39 -3.03
C VAL A 63 -3.51 14.74 -1.65
N THR A 64 -4.14 14.22 -0.61
CA THR A 64 -3.71 14.41 0.78
C THR A 64 -3.36 13.08 1.42
N PHE A 65 -2.15 12.98 1.97
CA PHE A 65 -1.74 11.89 2.83
C PHE A 65 -1.88 12.32 4.28
N GLU A 66 -2.53 11.50 5.09
CA GLU A 66 -2.50 11.61 6.55
C GLU A 66 -1.85 10.35 7.11
N VAL A 67 -0.83 10.53 7.92
CA VAL A 67 -0.02 9.43 8.46
C VAL A 67 -0.09 9.48 9.97
N GLU A 68 -0.55 8.37 10.55
CA GLU A 68 -0.39 8.13 11.98
C GLU A 68 0.95 7.43 12.25
N LEU A 69 1.83 8.14 12.95
CA LEU A 69 3.14 7.69 13.37
C LEU A 69 3.00 6.77 14.58
N ARG A 70 3.99 5.90 14.78
CA ARG A 70 3.98 4.92 15.89
C ARG A 70 4.14 5.60 17.25
N ASN A 71 5.05 6.56 17.35
CA ASN A 71 5.38 7.27 18.60
C ASN A 71 5.36 8.78 18.38
N PRO A 72 5.02 9.59 19.42
CA PRO A 72 5.01 11.04 19.32
C PRO A 72 6.31 11.68 18.81
N ASP A 73 7.47 11.19 19.28
CA ASP A 73 8.77 11.75 18.92
C ASP A 73 9.09 11.62 17.42
N GLN A 74 8.38 10.74 16.71
CA GLN A 74 8.54 10.59 15.26
C GLN A 74 7.95 11.76 14.48
N ALA A 75 7.15 12.64 15.11
CA ALA A 75 6.67 13.87 14.48
C ALA A 75 7.79 14.92 14.35
N ALA A 76 8.84 14.83 15.18
CA ALA A 76 9.91 15.82 15.26
C ALA A 76 10.55 16.19 13.89
N PRO A 77 10.88 15.22 13.00
CA PRO A 77 11.48 15.51 11.70
C PRO A 77 10.54 16.20 10.69
N PHE A 78 9.24 16.32 10.99
CA PHE A 78 8.25 16.94 10.11
C PHE A 78 7.98 18.40 10.45
N TYR A 79 8.39 18.89 11.63
CA TYR A 79 8.24 20.31 11.97
C TYR A 79 9.09 21.18 11.04
N GLY A 80 8.46 22.25 10.52
CA GLY A 80 9.11 23.21 9.61
C GLY A 80 9.35 22.67 8.19
N ARG A 81 8.93 21.44 7.88
CA ARG A 81 9.07 20.88 6.54
C ARG A 81 8.05 21.51 5.59
N ALA A 82 8.53 22.06 4.49
CA ALA A 82 7.68 22.67 3.48
C ALA A 82 6.65 21.66 2.93
N GLY A 83 5.37 22.06 2.94
CA GLY A 83 4.28 21.23 2.43
C GLY A 83 3.82 20.10 3.35
N VAL A 84 4.29 20.06 4.60
CA VAL A 84 3.84 19.12 5.65
C VAL A 84 3.26 19.89 6.83
N GLU A 85 2.11 19.43 7.31
CA GLU A 85 1.44 19.92 8.51
C GLU A 85 1.54 18.86 9.61
N VAL A 86 1.96 19.25 10.81
CA VAL A 86 1.90 18.38 12.00
C VAL A 86 0.57 18.65 12.71
N ILE A 87 -0.38 17.72 12.57
CA ILE A 87 -1.76 17.85 13.08
C ILE A 87 -1.80 17.65 14.60
N ASP A 88 -1.07 16.65 15.08
CA ASP A 88 -0.87 16.41 16.52
C ASP A 88 0.41 15.62 16.77
N ALA A 89 0.59 15.17 18.01
CA ALA A 89 1.74 14.41 18.46
C ALA A 89 2.10 13.23 17.55
N ARG A 90 1.13 12.58 16.90
CA ARG A 90 1.36 11.38 16.07
C ARG A 90 0.82 11.50 14.66
N ARG A 91 0.14 12.58 14.29
CA ARG A 91 -0.43 12.74 12.95
C ARG A 91 0.26 13.82 12.17
N VAL A 92 0.73 13.46 10.98
CA VAL A 92 1.30 14.39 10.00
C VAL A 92 0.51 14.30 8.71
N ARG A 93 0.35 15.42 8.02
CA ARG A 93 -0.41 15.55 6.79
C ARG A 93 0.43 16.22 5.71
N ALA A 94 0.34 15.74 4.48
CA ALA A 94 0.89 16.44 3.33
C ALA A 94 -0.08 16.41 2.16
N THR A 95 -0.26 17.56 1.52
CA THR A 95 -1.13 17.72 0.35
C THR A 95 -0.30 18.10 -0.86
N GLY A 96 -0.51 17.47 -2.01
CA GLY A 96 0.19 17.78 -3.25
C GLY A 96 -0.75 17.81 -4.45
N GLY A 97 -0.31 18.43 -5.54
CA GLY A 97 -1.02 18.43 -6.83
C GLY A 97 -0.96 17.08 -7.54
N THR A 98 -0.14 16.14 -7.07
CA THR A 98 -0.14 14.74 -7.49
C THR A 98 0.09 13.82 -6.30
N PHE A 99 -0.21 12.53 -6.47
CA PHE A 99 0.12 11.50 -5.48
C PHE A 99 1.62 11.54 -5.12
N TRP A 100 2.49 11.63 -6.12
CA TRP A 100 3.95 11.64 -5.94
C TRP A 100 4.44 12.89 -5.23
N GLU A 101 3.89 14.06 -5.54
CA GLU A 101 4.25 15.30 -4.84
C GLU A 101 3.89 15.21 -3.34
N ALA A 102 2.72 14.70 -3.01
CA ALA A 102 2.30 14.52 -1.61
C ALA A 102 3.14 13.44 -0.89
N TRP A 103 3.52 12.37 -1.60
CA TRP A 103 4.43 11.35 -1.11
C TRP A 103 5.84 11.91 -0.85
N ASP A 104 6.43 12.62 -1.80
CA ASP A 104 7.80 13.10 -1.68
C ASP A 104 7.95 14.11 -0.53
N ARG A 105 6.92 14.92 -0.28
CA ARG A 105 6.84 15.82 0.89
C ARG A 105 6.93 15.08 2.23
N LEU A 106 6.63 13.79 2.31
CA LEU A 106 6.69 13.02 3.56
C LEU A 106 7.88 12.06 3.60
N TRP A 107 8.23 11.39 2.50
CA TRP A 107 9.25 10.32 2.52
C TRP A 107 10.58 10.67 1.83
N TYR A 108 10.61 11.63 0.89
CA TYR A 108 11.84 11.96 0.18
C TYR A 108 12.62 13.08 0.87
N ARG A 109 13.87 12.80 1.25
CA ARG A 109 14.81 13.79 1.80
C ARG A 109 15.83 14.14 0.73
N TYR A 110 15.99 15.43 0.46
CA TYR A 110 17.29 15.97 0.04
C TYR A 110 18.08 16.30 1.31
#